data_AF-A0A367YGQ6-F1
#
_entry.id   AF-A0A367YGQ6-F1
#
_cell.length_a   1.000
_cell.length_b   1.000
_cell.length_c   1.000
_cell.angle_alpha   90.00
_cell.angle_beta   90.00
_cell.angle_gamma   90.00
#
_symmetry.space_group_name_H-M   'P 1'
#
loop_
_entity.id
_entity.type
_entity.pdbx_description
1 polymer ?
#
loop_
_entity_poly.entity_id
_entity_poly.type
_entity_poly.pdbx_seq_one_letter_code
_entity_poly.pdbx_strand_id
1 'polypeptide(L)'
;MLSRTVPYRAFSISSRAYAKRSLNPSDSTVVTDDIISENNPWSPTIEDDPVYVKEGNSFRKTKLPEKYRLAYLPLYEAPATKYVSIVKRLTLSVGVLGVYGAKLFWESPQFDDIYAYVTLLGTLTPFTLVHYKTRDYVTRIFRLYDKTKPQTLENLANDENLIMEKLNLTGSKTYNELLRITDNKALKLMPPPKFYTPYATWEENKDGQKREFYVMDNVGGIKMDRIWGVAEKNSGVNNGRSQL
;
A
#
# COMPACT_ATOMS: atom_id res chain seq x y z
N MET A 1 4.57 54.57 -39.06
CA MET A 1 3.90 54.16 -37.80
C MET A 1 2.75 53.24 -38.20
N LEU A 2 2.62 51.95 -37.90
CA LEU A 2 3.19 51.05 -36.89
C LEU A 2 3.37 49.66 -37.54
N SER A 3 4.58 49.11 -37.48
CA SER A 3 4.88 47.72 -37.83
C SER A 3 4.39 46.81 -36.69
N ARG A 4 3.39 45.97 -36.94
CA ARG A 4 2.95 44.93 -35.99
C ARG A 4 3.69 43.63 -36.28
N THR A 5 4.74 43.38 -35.52
CA THR A 5 5.42 42.08 -35.46
C THR A 5 4.60 41.12 -34.59
N VAL A 6 4.11 40.03 -35.18
CA VAL A 6 3.46 38.92 -34.45
C VAL A 6 4.56 37.95 -34.01
N PRO A 7 4.83 37.77 -32.70
CA PRO A 7 5.75 36.73 -32.26
C PRO A 7 5.03 35.37 -32.29
N TYR A 8 5.41 34.51 -33.24
CA TYR A 8 5.07 33.09 -33.21
C TYR A 8 5.75 32.45 -31.99
N ARG A 9 4.97 32.18 -30.94
CA ARG A 9 5.42 31.30 -29.84
C ARG A 9 5.51 29.88 -30.36
N ALA A 10 6.72 29.36 -30.48
CA ALA A 10 6.97 27.94 -30.71
C ALA A 10 6.45 27.14 -29.51
N PHE A 11 5.35 26.40 -29.70
CA PHE A 11 4.91 25.40 -28.74
C PHE A 11 5.82 24.18 -28.85
N SER A 12 6.95 24.19 -28.17
CA SER A 12 7.75 22.98 -27.94
C SER A 12 7.11 22.18 -26.79
N ILE A 13 6.00 21.49 -27.06
CA ILE A 13 5.49 20.47 -26.16
C ILE A 13 6.25 19.18 -26.49
N SER A 14 7.44 19.03 -25.91
CA SER A 14 8.10 17.72 -25.88
C SER A 14 7.42 16.87 -24.80
N SER A 15 6.20 16.40 -25.07
CA SER A 15 5.61 15.33 -24.29
C SER A 15 6.34 14.04 -24.64
N ARG A 16 7.50 13.81 -24.02
CA ARG A 16 8.08 12.46 -23.92
C ARG A 16 7.13 11.64 -23.04
N ALA A 17 6.14 11.04 -23.67
CA ALA A 17 5.40 9.95 -23.07
C ALA A 17 6.39 8.82 -22.82
N TYR A 18 6.89 8.72 -21.58
CA TYR A 18 7.62 7.55 -21.11
C TYR A 18 6.66 6.36 -21.13
N ALA A 19 6.71 5.58 -22.20
CA ALA A 19 6.07 4.29 -22.26
C ALA A 19 6.79 3.36 -21.27
N LYS A 20 6.22 3.20 -20.06
CA LYS A 20 6.58 2.10 -19.14
C LYS A 20 6.01 0.81 -19.71
N ARG A 21 6.63 0.26 -20.76
CA ARG A 21 6.31 -1.08 -21.26
C ARG A 21 7.22 -2.06 -20.54
N SER A 22 6.71 -2.66 -19.47
CA SER A 22 7.29 -3.87 -18.87
C SER A 22 7.21 -4.98 -19.93
N LEU A 23 8.34 -5.56 -20.31
CA LEU A 23 8.42 -6.71 -21.19
C LEU A 23 8.05 -7.97 -20.39
N ASN A 24 6.77 -8.31 -20.33
CA ASN A 24 6.30 -9.63 -19.90
C ASN A 24 5.94 -10.48 -21.13
N PRO A 25 6.32 -11.77 -21.18
CA PRO A 25 5.96 -12.66 -22.28
C PRO A 25 4.44 -12.89 -22.34
N SER A 26 3.93 -12.95 -23.56
CA SER A 26 2.52 -12.85 -23.98
C SER A 26 1.65 -14.09 -23.73
N ASP A 27 2.00 -14.96 -22.79
CA ASP A 27 1.26 -16.20 -22.52
C ASP A 27 0.87 -16.34 -21.04
N SER A 28 -0.06 -15.49 -20.61
CA SER A 28 -1.14 -15.89 -19.69
C SER A 28 -2.22 -14.81 -19.68
N THR A 29 -3.43 -15.22 -20.04
CA THR A 29 -4.63 -14.40 -20.14
C THR A 29 -5.09 -13.94 -18.75
N VAL A 30 -4.58 -12.80 -18.29
CA VAL A 30 -5.31 -11.62 -17.76
C VAL A 30 -4.23 -10.54 -17.64
N VAL A 31 -4.23 -9.55 -18.53
CA VAL A 31 -3.44 -8.33 -18.33
C VAL A 31 -4.11 -7.56 -17.18
N THR A 32 -3.88 -8.00 -15.95
CA THR A 32 -4.18 -7.17 -14.79
C THR A 32 -3.14 -6.07 -14.80
N ASP A 33 -3.55 -4.80 -14.85
CA ASP A 33 -2.62 -3.69 -14.58
C ASP A 33 -1.88 -4.01 -13.29
N ASP A 34 -0.60 -4.40 -13.43
CA ASP A 34 0.26 -4.75 -12.32
C ASP A 34 0.18 -3.61 -11.32
N ILE A 35 -0.03 -3.95 -10.05
CA ILE A 35 -0.09 -2.94 -8.99
C ILE A 35 1.20 -2.15 -9.08
N ILE A 36 1.08 -0.86 -9.39
CA ILE A 36 2.22 0.00 -9.62
C ILE A 36 2.85 0.22 -8.25
N SER A 37 3.88 -0.57 -7.96
CA SER A 37 4.73 -0.33 -6.81
C SER A 37 5.48 0.97 -7.04
N GLU A 38 5.51 1.81 -6.02
CA GLU A 38 6.26 3.06 -6.07
C GLU A 38 7.77 2.81 -6.10
N ASN A 39 8.20 1.65 -5.60
CA ASN A 39 9.57 1.19 -5.66
C ASN A 39 9.64 0.00 -6.62
N ASN A 40 10.17 0.18 -7.84
CA ASN A 40 10.31 -0.93 -8.77
C ASN A 40 11.46 -1.85 -8.32
N PRO A 41 11.21 -3.09 -7.86
CA PRO A 41 12.27 -3.98 -7.38
C PRO A 41 13.18 -4.50 -8.51
N TRP A 42 12.82 -4.27 -9.78
CA TRP A 42 13.58 -4.70 -10.97
C TRP A 42 14.09 -3.52 -11.80
N SER A 43 14.02 -2.30 -11.28
CA SER A 43 14.65 -1.13 -11.88
C SER A 43 16.17 -1.26 -11.78
N PRO A 44 16.96 -1.15 -12.86
CA PRO A 44 18.43 -1.23 -12.79
C PRO A 44 19.09 -0.05 -12.03
N THR A 45 18.28 0.83 -11.42
CA THR A 45 18.69 2.07 -10.73
C THR A 45 18.60 2.00 -9.19
N ILE A 46 18.49 0.80 -8.60
CA ILE A 46 18.20 0.56 -7.17
C ILE A 46 19.19 1.17 -6.18
N GLU A 47 20.45 1.42 -6.57
CA GLU A 47 21.40 1.98 -5.61
C GLU A 47 21.02 3.39 -5.18
N ASP A 48 20.58 4.28 -6.08
CA ASP A 48 20.35 5.70 -5.77
C ASP A 48 18.89 6.17 -5.87
N ASP A 49 17.93 5.25 -5.99
CA ASP A 49 16.52 5.62 -6.12
C ASP A 49 15.98 6.21 -4.79
N PRO A 50 15.45 7.45 -4.78
CA PRO A 50 14.89 8.05 -3.58
C PRO A 50 13.68 7.24 -3.06
N VAL A 51 13.79 6.77 -1.82
CA VAL A 51 12.70 6.08 -1.15
C VAL A 51 11.71 7.09 -0.56
N TYR A 52 10.46 7.02 -0.99
CA TYR A 52 9.39 7.87 -0.47
C TYR A 52 8.60 7.14 0.60
N VAL A 53 8.39 7.80 1.74
CA VAL A 53 7.56 7.32 2.85
C VAL A 53 6.42 8.29 3.07
N LYS A 54 5.26 7.76 3.45
CA LYS A 54 4.12 8.54 3.92
C LYS A 54 4.07 8.44 5.44
N GLU A 55 4.27 9.57 6.11
CA GLU A 55 4.12 9.64 7.56
C GLU A 55 2.65 9.54 7.96
N GLY A 56 2.38 9.01 9.17
CA GLY A 56 1.03 8.94 9.72
C GLY A 56 0.35 10.31 9.71
N ASN A 57 -0.85 10.39 9.13
CA ASN A 57 -1.63 11.62 8.89
C ASN A 57 -1.09 12.63 7.86
N SER A 58 0.06 12.39 7.22
CA SER A 58 0.51 13.25 6.12
C SER A 58 -0.09 12.80 4.79
N PHE A 59 -0.71 13.72 4.06
CA PHE A 59 -1.08 13.50 2.66
C PHE A 59 0.12 13.63 1.72
N ARG A 60 1.22 14.22 2.19
CA ARG A 60 2.45 14.40 1.44
C ARG A 60 3.45 13.30 1.77
N LYS A 61 4.16 12.86 0.75
CA LYS A 61 5.24 11.90 0.87
C LYS A 61 6.53 12.64 1.24
N THR A 62 7.26 12.10 2.20
CA THR A 62 8.58 12.59 2.59
C THR A 62 9.63 11.68 1.96
N LYS A 63 10.65 12.29 1.32
CA LYS A 63 11.80 11.56 0.79
C LYS A 63 12.69 11.18 1.97
N LEU A 64 13.02 9.90 2.11
CA LEU A 64 13.99 9.44 3.09
C LEU A 64 15.40 9.95 2.73
N PRO A 65 16.29 10.14 3.73
CA PRO A 65 17.69 10.47 3.49
C PRO A 65 18.36 9.50 2.50
N GLU A 66 19.22 10.02 1.62
CA GLU A 66 19.85 9.28 0.50
C GLU A 66 20.80 8.15 0.94
N LYS A 67 21.17 8.14 2.22
CA LYS A 67 21.91 7.04 2.85
C LYS A 67 21.09 5.76 2.93
N TYR A 68 19.76 5.84 2.89
CA TYR A 68 18.91 4.68 3.00
C TYR A 68 18.59 4.09 1.63
N ARG A 69 18.72 2.77 1.52
CA ARG A 69 18.35 1.98 0.35
C ARG A 69 17.38 0.88 0.72
N LEU A 70 16.52 0.49 -0.22
CA LEU A 70 15.65 -0.67 -0.06
C LEU A 70 16.41 -1.97 -0.31
N ALA A 71 15.95 -3.05 0.33
CA ALA A 71 16.36 -4.40 -0.03
C ALA A 71 15.92 -4.74 -1.47
N TYR A 72 16.80 -5.42 -2.20
CA TYR A 72 16.52 -5.94 -3.55
C TYR A 72 15.34 -6.92 -3.57
N LEU A 73 15.17 -7.68 -2.50
CA LEU A 73 14.09 -8.66 -2.35
C LEU A 73 13.21 -8.30 -1.15
N PRO A 74 11.88 -8.40 -1.29
CA PRO A 74 10.98 -8.23 -0.15
C PRO A 74 11.21 -9.37 0.86
N LEU A 75 11.08 -9.05 2.15
CA LEU A 75 11.05 -10.04 3.22
C LEU A 75 9.70 -10.79 3.25
N TYR A 76 8.64 -10.10 2.85
CA TYR A 76 7.29 -10.62 2.82
C TYR A 76 6.59 -10.12 1.55
N GLU A 77 5.86 -11.02 0.91
CA GLU A 77 4.96 -10.72 -0.20
C GLU A 77 3.61 -11.37 0.12
N ALA A 78 2.57 -10.55 0.22
CA ALA A 78 1.24 -11.05 0.56
C ALA A 78 0.65 -11.83 -0.62
N PRO A 79 0.24 -13.10 -0.43
CA PRO A 79 -0.21 -13.95 -1.53
C PRO A 79 -1.53 -13.50 -2.15
N ALA A 80 -2.38 -12.82 -1.39
CA ALA A 80 -3.69 -12.37 -1.85
C ALA A 80 -3.73 -10.92 -2.34
N THR A 81 -2.57 -10.27 -2.50
CA THR A 81 -2.46 -8.87 -2.91
C THR A 81 -3.23 -8.56 -4.18
N LYS A 82 -3.10 -9.42 -5.21
CA LYS A 82 -3.77 -9.24 -6.50
C LYS A 82 -5.30 -9.28 -6.34
N TYR A 83 -5.81 -10.27 -5.60
CA TYR A 83 -7.24 -10.41 -5.36
C TYR A 83 -7.83 -9.22 -4.59
N VAL A 84 -7.16 -8.79 -3.51
CA VAL A 84 -7.61 -7.62 -2.73
C VAL A 84 -7.64 -6.36 -3.59
N SER A 85 -6.66 -6.18 -4.48
CA SER A 85 -6.62 -5.06 -5.40
C SER A 85 -7.78 -5.06 -6.41
N ILE A 86 -8.11 -6.23 -6.97
CA ILE A 86 -9.23 -6.40 -7.91
C ILE A 86 -10.55 -6.12 -7.19
N VAL A 87 -10.74 -6.67 -5.99
CA VAL A 87 -11.98 -6.49 -5.22
C VAL A 87 -12.20 -5.02 -4.85
N LYS A 88 -11.16 -4.26 -4.47
CA LYS A 88 -11.27 -2.80 -4.27
C LYS A 88 -11.68 -2.07 -5.55
N ARG A 89 -11.06 -2.39 -6.70
CA ARG A 89 -11.39 -1.75 -7.99
C ARG A 89 -12.81 -2.09 -8.45
N LEU A 90 -13.23 -3.34 -8.28
CA LEU A 90 -14.56 -3.81 -8.65
C LEU A 90 -15.63 -3.15 -7.79
N THR A 91 -15.44 -3.13 -6.47
CA THR A 91 -16.39 -2.48 -5.57
C THR A 91 -16.47 -0.98 -5.77
N LEU A 92 -15.36 -0.32 -6.12
CA LEU A 92 -15.35 1.08 -6.55
C LEU A 92 -16.17 1.27 -7.84
N SER A 93 -16.00 0.39 -8.82
CA SER A 93 -16.74 0.43 -10.09
C SER A 93 -18.23 0.23 -9.88
N VAL A 94 -18.61 -0.75 -9.05
CA VAL A 94 -20.02 -1.00 -8.66
C VAL A 94 -20.59 0.19 -7.91
N GLY A 95 -19.82 0.83 -7.03
CA GLY A 95 -20.24 2.05 -6.34
C GLY A 95 -20.53 3.21 -7.32
N VAL A 96 -19.64 3.44 -8.29
CA VAL A 96 -19.84 4.48 -9.33
C VAL A 96 -21.06 4.19 -10.21
N LEU A 97 -21.20 2.94 -10.68
CA LEU A 97 -22.37 2.50 -11.46
C LEU A 97 -23.66 2.59 -10.63
N GLY A 98 -23.57 2.31 -9.32
CA GLY A 98 -24.67 2.42 -8.39
C GLY A 98 -25.16 3.84 -8.16
N VAL A 99 -24.24 4.80 -8.02
CA VAL A 99 -24.59 6.23 -7.96
C VAL A 99 -25.27 6.68 -9.26
N TYR A 100 -24.76 6.24 -10.41
CA TYR A 100 -25.38 6.53 -11.69
C TYR A 100 -26.77 5.88 -11.82
N GLY A 101 -26.91 4.61 -11.43
CA GLY A 101 -28.19 3.90 -11.43
C GLY A 101 -29.22 4.54 -10.48
N ALA A 102 -28.81 4.95 -9.29
CA ALA A 102 -29.66 5.67 -8.35
C ALA A 102 -30.15 7.00 -8.93
N LYS A 103 -29.27 7.73 -9.64
CA LYS A 103 -29.65 8.95 -10.36
C LYS A 103 -30.70 8.67 -11.44
N LEU A 104 -30.55 7.60 -12.21
CA LEU A 104 -31.53 7.22 -13.23
C LEU A 104 -32.90 6.88 -12.63
N PHE A 105 -32.94 6.21 -11.47
CA PHE A 105 -34.19 5.95 -10.77
C PHE A 105 -34.84 7.23 -10.24
N TRP A 106 -34.04 8.18 -9.75
CA TRP A 106 -34.52 9.47 -9.26
C TRP A 106 -35.12 10.35 -10.38
N GLU A 107 -34.53 10.33 -11.58
CA GLU A 107 -35.03 11.10 -12.72
C GLU A 107 -36.19 10.40 -13.45
N SER A 108 -36.46 9.14 -13.14
CA SER A 108 -37.52 8.37 -13.81
C SER A 108 -38.88 8.64 -13.16
N PRO A 109 -39.88 9.12 -13.93
CA PRO A 109 -41.23 9.30 -13.41
C PRO A 109 -41.97 7.97 -13.17
N GLN A 110 -41.38 6.84 -13.56
CA GLN A 110 -41.98 5.51 -13.45
C GLN A 110 -41.65 4.80 -12.13
N PHE A 111 -40.60 5.25 -11.42
CA PHE A 111 -40.13 4.62 -10.19
C PHE A 111 -40.28 5.58 -9.02
N ASP A 112 -40.65 5.04 -7.86
CA ASP A 112 -40.67 5.79 -6.60
C ASP A 112 -39.24 6.07 -6.11
N ASP A 113 -39.04 7.18 -5.42
CA ASP A 113 -37.74 7.65 -4.92
C ASP A 113 -37.06 6.61 -4.02
N ILE A 114 -37.85 5.77 -3.35
CA ILE A 114 -37.37 4.63 -2.54
C ILE A 114 -36.42 3.72 -3.32
N TYR A 115 -36.67 3.45 -4.60
CA TYR A 115 -35.82 2.57 -5.40
C TYR A 115 -34.43 3.19 -5.67
N ALA A 116 -34.35 4.52 -5.77
CA ALA A 116 -33.08 5.23 -5.88
C ALA A 116 -32.26 5.07 -4.59
N TYR A 117 -32.89 5.24 -3.41
CA TYR A 117 -32.21 5.06 -2.12
C TYR A 117 -31.77 3.62 -1.88
N VAL A 118 -32.61 2.64 -2.21
CA VAL A 118 -32.26 1.21 -2.09
C VAL A 118 -31.08 0.85 -2.98
N THR A 119 -31.07 1.33 -4.23
CA THR A 119 -29.97 1.10 -5.17
C THR A 119 -28.67 1.74 -4.67
N LEU A 120 -28.73 2.97 -4.16
CA LEU A 120 -27.57 3.69 -3.62
C LEU A 120 -27.00 2.97 -2.39
N LEU A 121 -27.84 2.60 -1.43
CA LEU A 121 -27.39 1.86 -0.24
C LEU A 121 -26.86 0.47 -0.60
N GLY A 122 -27.53 -0.26 -1.49
CA GLY A 122 -27.12 -1.61 -1.90
C GLY A 122 -25.76 -1.63 -2.60
N THR A 123 -25.41 -0.58 -3.33
CA THR A 123 -24.14 -0.48 -4.08
C THR A 123 -23.02 0.16 -3.27
N LEU A 124 -23.31 1.11 -2.37
CA LEU A 124 -22.30 1.72 -1.48
C LEU A 124 -21.93 0.85 -0.28
N THR A 125 -22.84 -0.01 0.19
CA THR A 125 -22.55 -0.92 1.31
C THR A 125 -21.34 -1.84 1.04
N PRO A 126 -21.29 -2.62 -0.07
CA PRO A 126 -20.13 -3.46 -0.34
C PRO A 126 -18.85 -2.64 -0.58
N PHE A 127 -18.96 -1.45 -1.18
CA PHE A 127 -17.84 -0.53 -1.34
C PHE A 127 -17.25 -0.10 0.00
N THR A 128 -18.07 0.45 0.89
CA THR A 128 -17.60 0.93 2.19
C THR A 128 -17.05 -0.22 3.05
N LEU A 129 -17.73 -1.38 3.05
CA LEU A 129 -17.30 -2.55 3.82
C LEU A 129 -15.94 -3.08 3.36
N VAL A 130 -15.76 -3.30 2.05
CA VAL A 130 -14.48 -3.81 1.51
C VAL A 130 -13.36 -2.82 1.79
N HIS A 131 -13.56 -1.54 1.51
CA HIS A 131 -12.53 -0.52 1.66
C HIS A 131 -12.13 -0.32 3.13
N TYR A 132 -13.09 -0.40 4.04
CA TYR A 132 -12.83 -0.36 5.48
C TYR A 132 -12.07 -1.61 5.95
N LYS A 133 -12.53 -2.81 5.57
CA LYS A 133 -11.91 -4.07 5.99
C LYS A 133 -10.48 -4.25 5.49
N THR A 134 -10.20 -3.77 4.28
CA THR A 134 -8.90 -3.95 3.60
C THR A 134 -8.02 -2.70 3.62
N ARG A 135 -8.32 -1.74 4.51
CA ARG A 135 -7.60 -0.47 4.64
C ARG A 135 -6.11 -0.70 4.91
N ASP A 136 -5.81 -1.55 5.88
CA ASP A 136 -4.45 -1.76 6.40
C ASP A 136 -3.75 -2.98 5.79
N TYR A 137 -4.18 -3.40 4.60
CA TYR A 137 -3.60 -4.53 3.87
C TYR A 137 -2.17 -4.22 3.40
N VAL A 138 -1.20 -4.96 3.95
CA VAL A 138 0.21 -4.87 3.56
C VAL A 138 0.47 -5.81 2.38
N THR A 139 0.99 -5.24 1.31
CA THR A 139 1.31 -5.96 0.07
C THR A 139 2.70 -6.57 0.10
N ARG A 140 3.71 -5.79 0.52
CA ARG A 140 5.09 -6.24 0.66
C ARG A 140 5.76 -5.57 1.85
N ILE A 141 6.80 -6.21 2.36
CA ILE A 141 7.66 -5.63 3.41
C ILE A 141 9.09 -5.67 2.92
N PHE A 142 9.76 -4.53 2.93
CA PHE A 142 11.17 -4.41 2.57
C PHE A 142 11.99 -4.04 3.78
N ARG A 143 13.20 -4.57 3.86
CA ARG A 143 14.19 -4.08 4.81
C ARG A 143 14.84 -2.81 4.26
N LEU A 144 15.06 -1.83 5.12
CA LEU A 144 15.84 -0.64 4.83
C LEU A 144 17.30 -0.87 5.24
N TYR A 145 18.23 -0.54 4.37
CA TYR A 145 19.67 -0.62 4.64
C TYR A 145 20.29 0.77 4.65
N ASP A 146 21.22 1.01 5.58
CA ASP A 146 22.08 2.19 5.55
C ASP A 146 23.32 1.89 4.68
N LYS A 147 23.55 2.71 3.65
CA LYS A 147 24.72 2.60 2.76
C LYS A 147 26.03 2.93 3.47
N THR A 148 26.00 3.74 4.53
CA THR A 148 27.23 4.22 5.19
C THR A 148 27.84 3.19 6.14
N LYS A 149 27.11 2.11 6.47
CA LYS A 149 27.54 1.09 7.42
C LYS A 149 27.84 -0.23 6.69
N PRO A 150 28.85 -1.00 7.13
CA PRO A 150 29.06 -2.34 6.61
C PRO A 150 27.88 -3.24 7.01
N GLN A 151 27.45 -4.10 6.08
CA GLN A 151 26.28 -4.98 6.21
C GLN A 151 26.61 -6.24 7.00
N THR A 152 27.06 -6.07 8.24
CA THR A 152 27.22 -7.17 9.19
C THR A 152 25.88 -7.48 9.86
N LEU A 153 25.67 -8.73 10.27
CA LEU A 153 24.42 -9.18 10.91
C LEU A 153 24.10 -8.36 12.17
N GLU A 154 25.12 -8.01 12.94
CA GLU A 154 25.00 -7.20 14.16
C GLU A 154 24.48 -5.79 13.86
N ASN A 155 25.02 -5.12 12.84
CA ASN A 155 24.57 -3.79 12.44
C ASN A 155 23.13 -3.80 11.92
N LEU A 156 22.72 -4.88 11.25
CA LEU A 156 21.36 -5.06 10.76
C LEU A 156 20.34 -5.33 11.87
N ALA A 157 20.75 -6.00 12.95
CA ALA A 157 19.89 -6.24 14.10
C ALA A 157 19.71 -4.97 14.97
N ASN A 158 20.77 -4.15 15.07
CA ASN A 158 20.80 -2.97 15.94
C ASN A 158 20.12 -1.72 15.37
N ASP A 159 19.87 -1.63 14.06
CA ASP A 159 19.23 -0.47 13.41
C ASP A 159 18.25 -0.93 12.33
N GLU A 160 17.33 -1.80 12.74
CA GLU A 160 16.41 -2.44 11.80
C GLU A 160 15.17 -1.59 11.56
N ASN A 161 15.10 -1.05 10.34
CA ASN A 161 13.96 -0.32 9.84
C ASN A 161 13.31 -1.10 8.69
N LEU A 162 11.99 -1.17 8.69
CA LEU A 162 11.18 -1.81 7.68
C LEU A 162 10.35 -0.77 6.93
N ILE A 163 10.14 -1.03 5.65
CA ILE A 163 9.16 -0.34 4.84
C ILE A 163 8.00 -1.28 4.59
N MET A 164 6.83 -0.86 5.08
CA MET A 164 5.56 -1.54 4.91
C MET A 164 4.86 -0.93 3.70
N GLU A 165 4.74 -1.70 2.61
CA GLU A 165 4.09 -1.27 1.39
C GLU A 165 2.58 -1.57 1.49
N LYS A 166 1.76 -0.55 1.71
CA LYS A 166 0.31 -0.65 1.84
C LYS A 166 -0.41 -0.34 0.53
N LEU A 167 -1.55 -0.98 0.32
CA LEU A 167 -2.39 -0.71 -0.84
C LEU A 167 -3.19 0.58 -0.65
N ASN A 168 -3.16 1.49 -1.62
CA ASN A 168 -3.96 2.72 -1.59
C ASN A 168 -5.47 2.41 -1.62
N LEU A 169 -6.29 3.42 -1.31
CA LEU A 169 -7.75 3.31 -1.29
C LEU A 169 -8.32 2.77 -2.60
N THR A 170 -7.76 3.17 -3.75
CA THR A 170 -8.24 2.73 -5.09
C THR A 170 -7.75 1.35 -5.50
N GLY A 171 -6.83 0.72 -4.74
CA GLY A 171 -6.28 -0.59 -5.11
C GLY A 171 -5.33 -0.59 -6.32
N SER A 172 -4.94 0.57 -6.85
CA SER A 172 -4.10 0.67 -8.06
C SER A 172 -2.63 0.95 -7.79
N LYS A 173 -2.35 1.68 -6.70
CA LYS A 173 -1.01 2.09 -6.28
C LYS A 173 -0.78 1.67 -4.84
N THR A 174 0.46 1.56 -4.46
CA THR A 174 0.86 1.36 -3.07
C THR A 174 1.43 2.65 -2.48
N TYR A 175 1.59 2.68 -1.17
CA TYR A 175 2.33 3.72 -0.48
C TYR A 175 3.11 3.08 0.68
N ASN A 176 4.22 3.71 1.05
CA ASN A 176 5.14 3.14 2.02
C ASN A 176 4.96 3.78 3.39
N GLU A 177 4.95 2.97 4.44
CA GLU A 177 5.06 3.40 5.83
C GLU A 177 6.34 2.87 6.44
N LEU A 178 7.08 3.72 7.16
CA LEU A 178 8.30 3.34 7.86
C LEU A 178 7.93 2.79 9.24
N LEU A 179 8.35 1.55 9.50
CA LEU A 179 8.23 0.87 10.79
C LEU A 179 9.63 0.61 11.34
N ARG A 180 9.95 1.13 12.52
CA ARG A 180 11.22 0.84 13.20
C ARG A 180 10.99 -0.34 14.14
N ILE A 181 11.80 -1.40 14.02
CA ILE A 181 11.67 -2.58 14.89
C ILE A 181 12.53 -2.41 16.15
N THR A 182 13.77 -1.93 16.00
CA THR A 182 14.70 -1.85 17.13
C THR A 182 14.21 -0.86 18.18
N ASP A 183 14.15 -1.32 19.43
CA ASP A 183 13.63 -0.63 20.62
C ASP A 183 12.13 -0.32 20.62
N ASN A 184 11.38 -0.85 19.65
CA ASN A 184 9.96 -0.58 19.55
C ASN A 184 9.13 -1.50 20.46
N LYS A 185 8.89 -1.05 21.71
CA LYS A 185 7.97 -1.72 22.64
C LYS A 185 6.49 -1.49 22.31
N ALA A 186 6.19 -0.60 21.36
CA ALA A 186 4.83 -0.25 20.98
C ALA A 186 4.24 -1.14 19.89
N LEU A 187 5.08 -1.91 19.18
CA LEU A 187 4.63 -2.90 18.21
C LEU A 187 4.06 -4.12 18.94
N LYS A 188 2.76 -4.36 18.77
CA LYS A 188 2.00 -5.45 19.40
C LYS A 188 1.17 -6.21 18.37
N LEU A 189 0.81 -7.43 18.72
CA LEU A 189 -0.18 -8.23 18.03
C LEU A 189 -1.58 -7.76 18.41
N MET A 190 -2.43 -7.65 17.41
CA MET A 190 -3.84 -7.40 17.62
C MET A 190 -4.57 -8.70 17.96
N PRO A 191 -5.62 -8.64 18.80
CA PRO A 191 -6.52 -9.77 18.98
C PRO A 191 -7.17 -10.15 17.65
N PRO A 192 -7.68 -11.39 17.51
CA PRO A 192 -8.31 -11.85 16.28
C PRO A 192 -9.41 -10.87 15.84
N PRO A 193 -9.46 -10.53 14.54
CA PRO A 193 -10.33 -9.48 14.05
C PRO A 193 -11.79 -9.85 14.28
N LYS A 194 -12.55 -8.92 14.86
CA LYS A 194 -13.99 -9.04 15.01
C LYS A 194 -14.69 -8.64 13.71
N PHE A 195 -15.96 -9.02 13.56
CA PHE A 195 -16.72 -8.72 12.34
C PHE A 195 -16.79 -7.20 12.02
N TYR A 196 -16.71 -6.32 13.02
CA TYR A 196 -16.77 -4.87 12.85
C TYR A 196 -15.41 -4.16 12.83
N THR A 197 -14.30 -4.86 13.05
CA THR A 197 -12.95 -4.25 13.01
C THR A 197 -12.29 -4.48 11.66
N PRO A 198 -11.40 -3.59 11.19
CA PRO A 198 -10.59 -3.87 10.01
C PRO A 198 -9.74 -5.11 10.22
N TYR A 199 -9.26 -5.70 9.12
CA TYR A 199 -8.25 -6.74 9.21
C TYR A 199 -6.93 -6.08 9.62
N ALA A 200 -6.40 -6.51 10.75
CA ALA A 200 -5.11 -6.06 11.28
C ALA A 200 -4.54 -7.18 12.14
N THR A 201 -3.24 -7.42 12.00
CA THR A 201 -2.52 -8.41 12.81
C THR A 201 -1.48 -7.73 13.68
N TRP A 202 -0.86 -6.65 13.22
CA TRP A 202 0.06 -5.83 14.00
C TRP A 202 -0.51 -4.45 14.24
N GLU A 203 -0.23 -3.91 15.42
CA GLU A 203 -0.54 -2.56 15.85
C GLU A 203 0.72 -1.90 16.39
N GLU A 204 1.04 -0.71 15.89
CA GLU A 204 2.06 0.17 16.46
C GLU A 204 1.35 1.41 17.03
N ASN A 205 1.54 1.67 18.33
CA ASN A 205 1.08 2.91 18.95
C ASN A 205 2.28 3.79 19.30
N LYS A 206 2.67 4.65 18.36
CA LYS A 206 3.81 5.57 18.53
C LYS A 206 3.31 7.00 18.57
N ASP A 207 3.68 7.74 19.62
CA ASP A 207 3.35 9.16 19.80
C ASP A 207 1.83 9.47 19.72
N GLY A 208 1.00 8.55 20.24
CA GLY A 208 -0.46 8.67 20.21
C GLY A 208 -1.10 8.36 18.84
N GLN A 209 -0.30 7.97 17.84
CA GLN A 209 -0.78 7.51 16.54
C GLN A 209 -0.84 5.99 16.50
N LYS A 210 -2.06 5.47 16.38
CA LYS A 210 -2.32 4.05 16.17
C LYS A 210 -2.19 3.72 14.68
N ARG A 211 -1.24 2.84 14.35
CA ARG A 211 -1.04 2.30 12.99
C ARG A 211 -1.29 0.81 13.01
N GLU A 212 -2.18 0.38 12.13
CA GLU A 212 -2.53 -1.02 11.99
C GLU A 212 -1.89 -1.57 10.71
N PHE A 213 -1.51 -2.85 10.74
CA PHE A 213 -0.93 -3.55 9.60
C PHE A 213 -1.51 -4.96 9.55
N TYR A 214 -2.05 -5.34 8.40
CA TYR A 214 -2.43 -6.71 8.13
C TYR A 214 -1.30 -7.43 7.40
N VAL A 215 -0.61 -8.27 8.15
CA VAL A 215 0.43 -9.18 7.69
C VAL A 215 -0.04 -10.60 7.97
N MET A 216 -0.04 -11.46 6.95
CA MET A 216 -0.43 -12.85 7.09
C MET A 216 0.66 -13.63 7.82
N ASP A 217 0.26 -14.51 8.73
CA ASP A 217 1.19 -15.38 9.46
C ASP A 217 1.77 -16.46 8.54
N ASN A 218 2.97 -16.96 8.86
CA ASN A 218 3.71 -18.01 8.14
C ASN A 218 4.11 -17.66 6.69
N VAL A 219 4.26 -16.38 6.37
CA VAL A 219 4.73 -15.92 5.05
C VAL A 219 6.04 -15.15 5.20
N GLY A 220 7.01 -15.41 4.31
CA GLY A 220 8.32 -14.76 4.31
C GLY A 220 9.43 -15.51 5.05
N GLY A 221 9.11 -16.70 5.59
CA GLY A 221 10.06 -17.64 6.19
C GLY A 221 10.82 -17.10 7.40
N ILE A 222 12.00 -17.67 7.66
CA ILE A 222 12.78 -17.47 8.91
C ILE A 222 13.07 -15.99 9.21
N LYS A 223 13.31 -15.16 8.18
CA LYS A 223 13.59 -13.73 8.38
C LYS A 223 12.38 -12.98 8.92
N MET A 224 11.19 -13.34 8.46
CA MET A 224 9.92 -12.79 8.96
C MET A 224 9.54 -13.41 10.30
N ASP A 225 9.85 -14.68 10.54
CA ASP A 225 9.56 -15.35 11.81
C ASP A 225 10.21 -14.63 13.01
N ARG A 226 11.44 -14.14 12.86
CA ARG A 226 12.09 -13.33 13.90
C ARG A 226 11.32 -12.01 14.15
N ILE A 227 10.82 -11.36 13.10
CA ILE A 227 10.06 -10.10 13.23
C ILE A 227 8.72 -10.38 13.94
N TRP A 228 8.06 -11.47 13.58
CA TRP A 228 6.89 -11.98 14.30
C TRP A 228 7.22 -12.27 15.76
N GLY A 229 8.36 -12.90 16.05
CA GLY A 229 8.84 -13.16 17.41
C GLY A 229 9.02 -11.89 18.25
N VAL A 230 9.48 -10.79 17.66
CA VAL A 230 9.58 -9.48 18.34
C VAL A 230 8.17 -8.94 18.68
N ALA A 231 7.25 -8.97 17.72
CA ALA A 231 5.87 -8.51 17.96
C ALA A 231 5.14 -9.38 19.00
N GLU A 232 5.36 -10.69 18.98
CA GLU A 232 4.84 -11.67 19.96
C GLU A 232 5.37 -11.39 21.37
N LYS A 233 6.70 -11.23 21.50
CA LYS A 233 7.36 -10.94 22.78
C LYS A 233 6.85 -9.64 23.40
N ASN A 234 6.67 -8.60 22.60
CA ASN A 234 6.10 -7.32 23.05
C ASN A 234 4.63 -7.44 23.47
N SER A 235 3.92 -8.44 22.99
CA SER A 235 2.52 -8.71 23.28
C SER A 235 2.31 -9.69 24.44
N GLY A 236 3.39 -10.28 24.97
CA GLY A 236 3.32 -11.32 25.99
C GLY A 236 2.77 -12.66 25.49
N VAL A 237 2.73 -12.87 24.17
CA VAL A 237 2.30 -14.14 23.55
C VAL A 237 3.55 -14.94 23.22
N ASN A 238 3.54 -16.25 23.49
CA ASN A 238 4.64 -17.13 23.14
C ASN A 238 4.16 -18.25 22.21
N ASN A 239 4.37 -18.08 20.90
CA ASN A 239 4.09 -19.12 19.91
C ASN A 239 5.33 -19.95 19.55
N GLY A 240 6.40 -19.90 20.37
CA GLY A 240 7.64 -20.64 20.15
C GLY A 240 8.64 -19.99 19.18
N ARG A 241 8.29 -18.84 18.56
CA ARG A 241 9.18 -18.10 17.65
C ARG A 241 10.00 -17.00 18.33
N SER A 242 9.65 -16.65 19.57
CA SER A 242 10.26 -15.55 20.34
C SER A 242 11.62 -15.88 20.96
N GLN A 243 12.12 -17.10 20.78
CA GLN A 243 13.40 -17.60 21.32
C GLN A 243 14.56 -17.60 20.30
N LEU A 244 14.29 -17.18 19.05
CA LEU A 244 15.29 -16.96 17.98
C LEU A 244 15.68 -15.49 17.90
#